data_AF-A0AAX3XDX3-F1
#
_entry.id   AF-A0AAX3XDX3-F1
#
_cell.length_a   1.000
_cell.length_b   1.000
_cell.length_c   1.000
_cell.angle_alpha   90.00
_cell.angle_beta   90.00
_cell.angle_gamma   90.00
#
_symmetry.space_group_name_H-M   'P 1'
#
loop_
_entity.id
_entity.type
_entity.pdbx_description
1 polymer ?
#
loop_
_entity_poly.entity_id
_entity_poly.type
_entity_poly.pdbx_seq_one_letter_code
_entity_poly.pdbx_strand_id
1 'polypeptide(L)'
;MLKKIEIFTDGSCLGNPGAGGIGIVLRYKQHQKEVSQGYKLTTNNRMELLAAITALNLLKEPCAVTLYSDSQYLRKGITEWIQKWKKNQWKTAQKQPVKNQDLWIALDQAITSHQIEWQWVKGHAGHPENERCDTLAREAAANPSQEDVGYHP
;
A
#
# COMPACT_ATOMS: atom_id res chain seq x y z
N MET A 1 -19.94 -15.48 8.58
CA MET A 1 -19.14 -15.44 7.33
C MET A 1 -18.41 -14.11 7.29
N LEU A 2 -17.14 -14.08 6.85
CA LEU A 2 -16.39 -12.83 6.71
C LEU A 2 -17.00 -11.95 5.60
N LYS A 3 -16.95 -10.62 5.78
CA LYS A 3 -17.32 -9.68 4.71
C LYS A 3 -16.28 -9.77 3.59
N LYS A 4 -16.76 -9.88 2.35
CA LYS A 4 -15.92 -9.85 1.15
C LYS A 4 -15.73 -8.40 0.70
N ILE A 5 -14.48 -7.93 0.68
CA ILE A 5 -14.11 -6.56 0.35
C ILE A 5 -13.13 -6.61 -0.81
N GLU A 6 -13.37 -5.80 -1.84
CA GLU A 6 -12.37 -5.55 -2.88
C GLU A 6 -11.67 -4.24 -2.55
N ILE A 7 -10.35 -4.24 -2.63
CA ILE A 7 -9.52 -3.07 -2.36
C ILE A 7 -8.61 -2.88 -3.56
N PHE A 8 -8.56 -1.66 -4.09
CA PHE A 8 -7.62 -1.26 -5.13
C PHE A 8 -6.74 -0.18 -4.54
N THR A 9 -5.43 -0.28 -4.76
CA THR A 9 -4.46 0.66 -4.19
C THR A 9 -3.40 1.04 -5.20
N ASP A 10 -3.03 2.32 -5.17
CA ASP A 10 -1.90 2.85 -5.91
C ASP A 10 -1.16 3.92 -5.09
N GLY A 11 0.11 4.12 -5.40
CA GLY A 11 0.98 5.13 -4.80
C GLY A 11 1.80 5.83 -5.87
N SER A 12 1.88 7.16 -5.78
CA SER A 12 2.59 7.98 -6.76
C SER A 12 3.51 8.99 -6.08
N CYS A 13 4.61 9.35 -6.74
CA CYS A 13 5.47 10.46 -6.33
C CYS A 13 5.85 11.37 -7.50
N LEU A 14 5.80 12.68 -7.25
CA LEU A 14 6.32 13.74 -8.11
C LEU A 14 7.82 13.91 -7.83
N GLY A 15 8.62 13.05 -8.47
CA GLY A 15 10.05 12.88 -8.14
C GLY A 15 10.27 11.77 -7.11
N ASN A 16 11.45 11.11 -7.12
CA ASN A 16 11.70 9.95 -6.27
C ASN A 16 13.12 10.00 -5.65
N PRO A 17 13.29 10.62 -4.47
CA PRO A 17 12.25 11.10 -3.56
C PRO A 17 11.58 12.40 -4.00
N GLY A 18 10.37 12.65 -3.51
CA GLY A 18 9.58 13.83 -3.83
C GLY A 18 8.24 13.85 -3.09
N ALA A 19 7.39 14.83 -3.39
CA ALA A 19 6.02 14.86 -2.89
C ALA A 19 5.27 13.63 -3.42
N GLY A 20 4.59 12.90 -2.53
CA GLY A 20 3.92 11.65 -2.85
C GLY A 20 2.47 11.62 -2.41
N GLY A 21 1.71 10.67 -2.93
CA GLY A 21 0.33 10.46 -2.55
C GLY A 21 -0.09 9.01 -2.69
N ILE A 22 -1.11 8.66 -1.94
CA ILE A 22 -1.78 7.36 -2.01
C ILE A 22 -3.19 7.53 -2.57
N GLY A 23 -3.65 6.55 -3.33
CA GLY A 23 -5.02 6.46 -3.84
C GLY A 23 -5.59 5.07 -3.54
N ILE A 24 -6.80 5.03 -3.00
CA ILE A 24 -7.45 3.81 -2.55
C ILE A 24 -8.92 3.84 -2.97
N VAL A 25 -9.39 2.73 -3.54
CA VAL A 25 -10.81 2.45 -3.77
C VAL A 25 -11.16 1.18 -3.01
N LEU A 26 -12.14 1.26 -2.09
CA LEU A 26 -12.71 0.10 -1.39
C LEU A 26 -14.13 -0.15 -1.89
N ARG A 27 -14.46 -1.40 -2.19
CA ARG A 27 -15.79 -1.83 -2.59
C ARG A 27 -16.34 -2.90 -1.65
N TYR A 28 -17.56 -2.68 -1.20
CA TYR A 28 -18.34 -3.65 -0.43
C TYR A 28 -19.79 -3.65 -0.90
N LYS A 29 -20.23 -4.78 -1.48
CA LYS A 29 -21.54 -4.90 -2.14
C LYS A 29 -21.71 -3.78 -3.19
N GLN A 30 -22.69 -2.90 -3.04
CA GLN A 30 -22.97 -1.77 -3.94
C GLN A 30 -22.30 -0.47 -3.48
N HIS A 31 -21.59 -0.48 -2.35
CA HIS A 31 -20.95 0.71 -1.81
C HIS A 31 -19.49 0.78 -2.23
N GLN A 32 -19.09 1.97 -2.62
CA GLN A 32 -17.70 2.33 -2.91
C GLN A 32 -17.27 3.46 -1.98
N LYS A 33 -16.02 3.39 -1.52
CA LYS A 33 -15.36 4.45 -0.77
C LYS A 33 -14.01 4.74 -1.41
N GLU A 34 -13.73 6.01 -1.66
CA GLU A 34 -12.44 6.48 -2.14
C GLU A 34 -11.70 7.18 -1.00
N VAL A 35 -10.39 6.98 -0.93
CA VAL A 35 -9.50 7.62 0.04
C VAL A 35 -8.21 8.03 -0.66
N SER A 36 -7.73 9.23 -0.39
CA SER A 36 -6.43 9.71 -0.83
C SER A 36 -5.75 10.54 0.24
N GLN A 37 -4.42 10.56 0.24
CA GLN A 37 -3.62 11.34 1.19
C GLN A 37 -2.26 11.68 0.60
N GLY A 38 -1.86 12.95 0.71
CA GLY A 38 -0.58 13.46 0.18
C GLY A 38 0.47 13.71 1.26
N TYR A 39 1.72 13.41 0.94
CA TYR A 39 2.91 13.47 1.80
C TYR A 39 3.99 14.35 1.17
N LYS A 40 4.61 15.24 1.95
CA LYS A 40 5.50 16.30 1.41
C LYS A 40 6.81 15.76 0.83
N LEU A 41 7.40 14.73 1.44
CA LEU A 41 8.64 14.13 0.98
C LEU A 41 8.65 12.63 1.31
N THR A 42 8.67 11.80 0.27
CA THR A 42 8.63 10.33 0.38
C THR A 42 9.15 9.69 -0.91
N THR A 43 8.89 8.40 -1.13
CA THR A 43 9.27 7.64 -2.34
C THR A 43 8.10 6.81 -2.85
N ASN A 44 8.13 6.43 -4.14
CA ASN A 44 7.05 5.67 -4.77
C ASN A 44 6.74 4.38 -4.00
N ASN A 45 7.79 3.62 -3.67
CA ASN A 45 7.69 2.38 -2.91
C ASN A 45 7.04 2.55 -1.54
N ARG A 46 7.26 3.70 -0.87
CA ARG A 46 6.63 3.97 0.42
C ARG A 46 5.14 4.29 0.25
N MET A 47 4.77 5.04 -0.79
CA MET A 47 3.37 5.31 -1.11
C MET A 47 2.60 4.03 -1.47
N GLU A 48 3.18 3.15 -2.27
CA GLU A 48 2.57 1.85 -2.60
C GLU A 48 2.28 1.02 -1.34
N LEU A 49 3.22 0.97 -0.39
CA LEU A 49 3.01 0.29 0.90
C LEU A 49 1.97 1.00 1.76
N LEU A 50 2.06 2.32 1.90
CA LEU A 50 1.15 3.11 2.71
C LEU A 50 -0.29 3.04 2.20
N ALA A 51 -0.51 2.94 0.89
CA ALA A 51 -1.83 2.73 0.30
C ALA A 51 -2.45 1.42 0.79
N ALA A 52 -1.71 0.30 0.71
CA ALA A 52 -2.16 -1.01 1.20
C ALA A 52 -2.41 -1.02 2.72
N ILE A 53 -1.49 -0.45 3.51
CA ILE A 53 -1.62 -0.36 4.97
C ILE A 53 -2.86 0.45 5.36
N THR A 54 -3.02 1.62 4.76
CA THR A 54 -4.15 2.52 5.03
C THR A 54 -5.47 1.84 4.68
N ALA A 55 -5.54 1.17 3.52
CA ALA A 55 -6.74 0.48 3.09
C ALA A 55 -7.17 -0.64 4.05
N LEU A 56 -6.22 -1.45 4.50
CA LEU A 56 -6.47 -2.53 5.47
C LEU A 56 -6.87 -1.98 6.84
N ASN A 57 -6.20 -0.93 7.33
CA ASN A 57 -6.51 -0.30 8.61
C ASN A 57 -7.87 0.44 8.64
N LEU A 58 -8.49 0.70 7.49
CA LEU A 58 -9.87 1.23 7.43
C LEU A 58 -10.93 0.17 7.78
N LEU A 59 -10.58 -1.12 7.71
CA LEU A 59 -11.48 -2.22 8.03
C LEU A 59 -11.59 -2.36 9.55
N LYS A 60 -12.83 -2.28 10.07
CA LYS A 60 -13.09 -2.28 11.51
C LYS A 60 -13.19 -3.67 12.14
N GLU A 61 -13.15 -4.72 11.31
CA GLU A 61 -13.31 -6.11 11.72
C GLU A 61 -12.61 -7.03 10.71
N PRO A 62 -12.33 -8.30 11.06
CA PRO A 62 -11.80 -9.29 10.14
C PRO A 62 -12.64 -9.44 8.86
N CYS A 63 -11.99 -9.49 7.71
CA CYS A 63 -12.61 -9.51 6.39
C CYS A 63 -11.89 -10.52 5.49
N ALA A 64 -12.60 -11.00 4.46
CA ALA A 64 -12.00 -11.63 3.29
C ALA A 64 -11.76 -10.53 2.26
N VAL A 65 -10.49 -10.24 1.97
CA VAL A 65 -10.08 -9.11 1.13
C VAL A 65 -9.45 -9.63 -0.15
N THR A 66 -9.88 -9.11 -1.30
CA THR A 66 -9.11 -9.21 -2.55
C THR A 66 -8.48 -7.85 -2.79
N LEU A 67 -7.14 -7.78 -2.70
CA LEU A 67 -6.39 -6.52 -2.83
C LEU A 67 -5.66 -6.48 -4.17
N TYR A 68 -6.00 -5.50 -4.98
CA TYR A 68 -5.46 -5.23 -6.30
C TYR A 68 -4.42 -4.11 -6.26
N SER A 69 -3.24 -4.37 -6.80
CA SER A 69 -2.18 -3.37 -6.96
C SER A 69 -1.28 -3.75 -8.13
N ASP A 70 -0.72 -2.77 -8.84
CA ASP A 70 0.30 -2.96 -9.86
C ASP A 70 1.75 -2.88 -9.31
N SER A 71 1.90 -2.52 -8.03
CA SER A 71 3.19 -2.43 -7.34
C SER A 71 3.93 -3.77 -7.35
N GLN A 72 5.04 -3.81 -8.09
CA GLN A 72 6.00 -4.91 -8.02
C GLN A 72 6.71 -4.97 -6.67
N TYR A 73 6.89 -3.82 -6.01
CA TYR A 73 7.57 -3.76 -4.71
C TYR A 73 6.73 -4.42 -3.61
N LEU A 74 5.44 -4.09 -3.55
CA LEU A 74 4.47 -4.71 -2.65
C LEU A 74 4.34 -6.21 -2.96
N ARG A 75 4.12 -6.56 -4.25
CA ARG A 75 3.98 -7.95 -4.69
C ARG A 75 5.17 -8.80 -4.23
N LYS A 76 6.39 -8.43 -4.61
CA LYS A 76 7.60 -9.20 -4.26
C LYS A 76 7.82 -9.24 -2.76
N GLY A 77 7.54 -8.16 -2.04
CA GLY A 77 7.68 -8.16 -0.59
C GLY A 77 6.76 -9.14 0.10
N ILE A 78 5.48 -9.18 -0.29
CA ILE A 78 4.51 -10.14 0.24
C ILE A 78 4.85 -11.58 -0.17
N THR A 79 5.20 -11.82 -1.44
CA THR A 79 5.37 -13.18 -1.96
C THR A 79 6.74 -13.80 -1.69
N GLU A 80 7.79 -12.99 -1.55
CA GLU A 80 9.17 -13.49 -1.52
C GLU A 80 9.98 -13.07 -0.29
N TRP A 81 9.77 -11.85 0.23
CA TRP A 81 10.73 -11.23 1.16
C TRP A 81 10.26 -11.26 2.62
N ILE A 82 9.00 -10.93 2.89
CA ILE A 82 8.50 -10.65 4.24
C ILE A 82 8.73 -11.84 5.20
N GLN A 83 8.55 -13.07 4.72
CA GLN A 83 8.77 -14.28 5.53
C GLN A 83 10.24 -14.46 5.91
N LYS A 84 11.18 -14.12 5.01
CA LYS A 84 12.62 -14.18 5.28
C LYS A 84 13.03 -13.07 6.24
N TRP A 85 12.51 -11.86 6.04
CA TRP A 85 12.78 -10.73 6.91
C TRP A 85 12.28 -10.97 8.33
N LYS A 86 11.06 -11.50 8.51
CA LYS A 86 10.54 -11.87 9.84
C LYS A 86 11.44 -12.87 10.56
N LYS A 87 11.91 -13.92 9.87
CA LYS A 87 12.85 -14.91 10.43
C LYS A 87 14.19 -14.27 10.83
N ASN A 88 14.65 -13.28 10.06
CA ASN A 88 15.88 -12.55 10.33
C ASN A 88 15.68 -11.26 11.15
N GLN A 89 14.58 -11.15 11.91
CA GLN A 89 14.30 -9.99 12.77
C GLN A 89 14.36 -8.64 12.03
N TRP A 90 13.83 -8.63 10.80
CA TRP A 90 13.78 -7.48 9.90
C TRP A 90 15.14 -6.89 9.51
N LYS A 91 16.17 -7.75 9.42
CA LYS A 91 17.52 -7.36 9.01
C LYS A 91 17.95 -8.02 7.71
N THR A 92 18.81 -7.32 6.97
CA THR A 92 19.51 -7.81 5.78
C THR A 92 20.63 -8.77 6.17
N ALA A 93 21.27 -9.40 5.17
CA ALA A 93 22.45 -10.25 5.39
C ALA A 93 23.61 -9.48 6.05
N GLN A 94 23.70 -8.18 5.82
CA GLN A 94 24.67 -7.27 6.44
C GLN A 94 24.26 -6.81 7.86
N LYS A 95 23.23 -7.43 8.46
CA LYS A 95 22.68 -7.10 9.79
C LYS A 95 22.11 -5.69 9.92
N GLN A 96 21.88 -5.00 8.80
CA GLN A 96 21.24 -3.69 8.79
C GLN A 96 19.71 -3.83 8.72
N PRO A 97 18.94 -2.87 9.26
CA PRO A 97 17.51 -2.76 9.01
C PRO A 97 17.16 -2.91 7.53
N VAL A 98 16.06 -3.60 7.21
CA VAL A 98 15.57 -3.65 5.82
C VAL A 98 15.03 -2.28 5.42
N LYS A 99 15.15 -1.93 4.13
CA LYS A 99 14.59 -0.67 3.62
C LYS A 99 13.08 -0.63 3.83
N ASN A 100 12.56 0.51 4.31
CA ASN A 100 11.15 0.70 4.67
C ASN A 100 10.65 -0.29 5.74
N GLN A 101 11.51 -0.72 6.66
CA GLN A 101 11.16 -1.66 7.74
C GLN A 101 9.93 -1.22 8.52
N ASP A 102 9.80 0.09 8.79
CA ASP A 102 8.66 0.69 9.48
C ASP A 102 7.32 0.33 8.82
N LEU A 103 7.24 0.51 7.49
CA LEU A 103 6.03 0.20 6.72
C LEU A 103 5.83 -1.30 6.56
N TRP A 104 6.90 -2.08 6.39
CA TRP A 104 6.76 -3.53 6.29
C TRP A 104 6.26 -4.18 7.58
N ILE A 105 6.70 -3.69 8.74
CA ILE A 105 6.17 -4.13 10.04
C ILE A 105 4.71 -3.73 10.17
N ALA A 106 4.35 -2.49 9.83
CA ALA A 106 2.97 -2.03 9.87
C ALA A 106 2.06 -2.83 8.93
N LEU A 107 2.54 -3.16 7.73
CA LEU A 107 1.81 -4.01 6.79
C LEU A 107 1.65 -5.43 7.32
N ASP A 108 2.71 -6.05 7.87
CA ASP A 108 2.62 -7.38 8.49
C ASP A 108 1.57 -7.44 9.59
N GLN A 109 1.46 -6.38 10.40
CA GLN A 109 0.42 -6.26 11.42
C GLN A 109 -0.97 -6.14 10.80
N ALA A 110 -1.15 -5.23 9.82
CA ALA A 110 -2.44 -5.01 9.17
C ALA A 110 -2.97 -6.28 8.48
N ILE A 111 -2.09 -7.08 7.86
CA ILE A 111 -2.51 -8.29 7.14
C ILE A 111 -2.93 -9.43 8.08
N THR A 112 -2.47 -9.45 9.34
CA THR A 112 -2.76 -10.56 10.28
C THR A 112 -4.25 -10.71 10.62
N SER A 113 -5.01 -9.62 10.53
CA SER A 113 -6.43 -9.58 10.92
C SER A 113 -7.38 -9.99 9.80
N HIS A 114 -6.90 -10.23 8.58
CA HIS A 114 -7.73 -10.47 7.40
C HIS A 114 -7.29 -11.73 6.63
N GLN A 115 -8.23 -12.32 5.90
CA GLN A 115 -7.91 -13.33 4.89
C GLN A 115 -7.71 -12.59 3.56
N ILE A 116 -6.46 -12.45 3.10
CA ILE A 116 -6.14 -11.59 1.95
C ILE A 116 -5.72 -12.44 0.75
N GLU A 117 -6.38 -12.20 -0.37
CA GLU A 117 -5.98 -12.62 -1.70
C GLU A 117 -5.32 -11.42 -2.40
N TRP A 118 -4.07 -11.59 -2.83
CA TRP A 118 -3.30 -10.54 -3.50
C TRP A 118 -3.39 -10.71 -5.01
N GLN A 119 -3.94 -9.70 -5.68
CA GLN A 119 -4.10 -9.67 -7.12
C GLN A 119 -3.15 -8.62 -7.72
N TRP A 120 -2.12 -9.10 -8.41
CA TRP A 120 -1.23 -8.20 -9.14
C TRP A 120 -1.80 -7.91 -10.51
N VAL A 121 -2.01 -6.63 -10.82
CA VAL A 121 -2.46 -6.17 -12.14
C VAL A 121 -1.30 -5.55 -12.90
N LYS A 122 -1.27 -5.73 -14.22
CA LYS A 122 -0.15 -5.25 -15.05
C LYS A 122 -0.38 -3.79 -15.45
N GLY A 123 0.05 -2.86 -14.60
CA GLY A 123 -0.13 -1.42 -14.82
C GLY A 123 -1.61 -1.03 -14.87
N HIS A 124 -1.89 0.18 -15.37
CA HIS A 124 -3.24 0.75 -15.35
C HIS A 124 -4.18 0.25 -16.46
N ALA A 125 -3.68 -0.48 -17.48
CA ALA A 125 -4.48 -0.82 -18.64
C ALA A 125 -5.54 -1.89 -18.33
N GLY A 126 -6.81 -1.48 -18.23
CA GLY A 126 -7.97 -2.38 -18.20
C GLY A 126 -8.63 -2.57 -16.83
N HIS A 127 -8.21 -1.82 -15.80
CA HIS A 127 -8.86 -1.80 -14.49
C HIS A 127 -9.24 -0.36 -14.11
N PRO A 128 -10.50 0.06 -14.33
CA PRO A 128 -10.96 1.42 -14.05
C PRO A 128 -10.69 1.87 -12.60
N GLU A 129 -10.76 0.96 -11.63
CA GLU A 129 -10.46 1.26 -10.23
C GLU A 129 -8.97 1.54 -9.98
N ASN A 130 -8.07 0.87 -10.69
CA ASN A 130 -6.64 1.15 -10.62
C ASN A 130 -6.29 2.49 -11.27
N GLU A 131 -6.90 2.82 -12.42
CA GLU A 131 -6.78 4.15 -13.03
C GLU A 131 -7.32 5.25 -12.11
N ARG A 132 -8.39 4.96 -11.36
CA ARG A 132 -8.92 5.87 -10.35
C ARG A 132 -7.97 6.05 -9.18
N CYS A 133 -7.34 4.98 -8.69
CA CYS A 133 -6.31 5.07 -7.64
C CYS A 133 -5.10 5.89 -8.09
N ASP A 134 -4.60 5.71 -9.32
CA ASP A 134 -3.50 6.52 -9.88
C ASP A 134 -3.85 8.00 -9.89
N THR A 135 -5.07 8.34 -10.34
CA THR A 135 -5.57 9.72 -10.36
C THR A 135 -5.60 10.31 -8.94
N LEU A 136 -6.19 9.58 -7.99
CA LEU A 136 -6.28 9.99 -6.59
C LEU A 136 -4.89 10.19 -5.96
N ALA A 137 -3.94 9.30 -6.25
CA ALA A 137 -2.57 9.38 -5.74
C ALA A 137 -1.83 10.60 -6.30
N ARG A 138 -1.96 10.88 -7.59
CA ARG A 138 -1.34 12.06 -8.24
C ARG A 138 -1.93 13.37 -7.76
N GLU A 139 -3.26 13.47 -7.64
CA GLU A 139 -3.94 14.64 -7.09
C GLU A 139 -3.48 14.95 -5.66
N ALA A 140 -3.34 13.90 -4.84
CA ALA A 140 -2.85 14.03 -3.47
C ALA A 140 -1.36 14.43 -3.42
N ALA A 141 -0.53 13.87 -4.30
CA ALA A 141 0.88 14.23 -4.42
C ALA A 141 1.10 15.70 -4.85
N ALA A 142 0.18 16.25 -5.64
CA ALA A 142 0.22 17.65 -6.06
C ALA A 142 -0.12 18.65 -4.93
N ASN A 143 -0.87 18.20 -3.91
CA ASN A 143 -1.28 19.03 -2.77
C ASN A 143 -0.99 18.33 -1.43
N PRO A 144 0.29 18.06 -1.11
CA PRO A 144 0.65 17.28 0.06
C PRO A 144 0.41 18.06 1.36
N SER A 145 -0.17 17.39 2.36
CA SER A 145 -0.45 17.99 3.68
C SER A 145 0.22 17.26 4.84
N GLN A 146 0.69 16.03 4.64
CA GLN A 146 1.27 15.19 5.69
C GLN A 146 2.79 15.08 5.59
N GLU A 147 3.44 14.78 6.70
CA GLU A 147 4.85 14.39 6.73
C GLU A 147 4.95 12.86 6.72
N ASP A 148 5.87 12.30 5.92
CA ASP A 148 6.24 10.89 6.01
C ASP A 148 7.36 10.74 7.03
N VAL A 149 6.99 10.67 8.31
CA VAL A 149 7.93 10.62 9.45
C VAL A 149 8.87 9.40 9.44
N GLY A 150 8.51 8.35 8.69
CA GLY A 150 9.33 7.16 8.54
C GLY A 150 10.32 7.23 7.37
N TYR A 151 10.21 8.24 6.50
CA TYR A 151 11.14 8.42 5.40
C TYR A 151 12.49 8.92 5.91
N HIS A 152 13.52 8.10 5.66
CA HIS A 152 14.91 8.43 5.89
C HIS A 152 15.68 8.15 4.60
N PRO A 153 16.44 9.14 4.06
CA PRO A 153 17.18 8.99 2.80
C PRO A 153 18.29 7.94 2.86
#